data_AF-A0A8K0DBL6-F1
#
_entry.id   AF-A0A8K0DBL6-F1
#
_cell.length_a   1.000
_cell.length_b   1.000
_cell.length_c   1.000
_cell.angle_alpha   90.00
_cell.angle_beta   90.00
_cell.angle_gamma   90.00
#
_symmetry.space_group_name_H-M   'P 1'
#
loop_
_entity.id
_entity.type
_entity.pdbx_description
1 polymer ?
#
loop_
_entity_poly.entity_id
_entity_poly.type
_entity_poly.pdbx_seq_one_letter_code
_entity_poly.pdbx_strand_id
1 'polypeptide(L)'
;MPKVAQSFSSKLRSWIASYNIKEEVFTTDGKVIYCNVCFKHVGSDRKSQIDAHCTTELKGKYFYIVVDETTDSRGCYIANLLVGELNPNSSTKPFLVASQELEKTNHTTVARFINDNLKRLFGEYHFEQIALND
;
A
#
# COMPACT_ATOMS: atom_id res chain seq x y z
N MET A 1 -26.93 36.48 -16.61
CA MET A 1 -25.51 36.58 -16.18
C MET A 1 -24.67 35.72 -17.09
N PRO A 2 -23.61 36.24 -17.75
CA PRO A 2 -22.67 35.40 -18.49
C PRO A 2 -21.87 34.54 -17.52
N LYS A 3 -21.70 33.25 -17.83
CA LYS A 3 -20.92 32.33 -17.01
C LYS A 3 -19.44 32.69 -17.20
N VAL A 4 -18.82 33.34 -16.23
CA VAL A 4 -17.39 33.66 -16.27
C VAL A 4 -16.60 32.35 -16.32
N ALA A 5 -15.81 32.15 -17.37
CA ALA A 5 -14.99 30.96 -17.51
C ALA A 5 -13.96 30.92 -16.37
N GLN A 6 -13.89 29.80 -15.67
CA GLN A 6 -12.95 29.61 -14.57
C GLN A 6 -11.52 29.57 -15.12
N SER A 7 -10.60 30.34 -14.53
CA SER A 7 -9.20 30.30 -14.93
C SER A 7 -8.61 28.91 -14.67
N PHE A 8 -7.63 28.51 -15.48
CA PHE A 8 -6.96 27.21 -15.32
C PHE A 8 -6.39 27.03 -13.91
N SER A 9 -5.72 28.05 -13.37
CA SER A 9 -5.17 28.02 -12.01
C SER A 9 -6.26 27.86 -10.94
N SER A 10 -7.42 28.50 -11.08
CA SER A 10 -8.54 28.30 -10.15
C SER A 10 -9.15 26.90 -10.27
N LYS A 11 -9.14 26.32 -11.48
CA LYS A 11 -9.57 24.95 -11.73
C LYS A 11 -8.66 23.93 -11.04
N LEU A 12 -7.33 24.09 -11.14
CA LEU A 12 -6.35 23.21 -10.47
C LEU A 12 -6.52 23.22 -8.96
N ARG A 13 -6.64 24.42 -8.35
CA ARG A 13 -6.89 24.54 -6.90
C ARG A 13 -8.17 23.83 -6.47
N SER A 14 -9.25 23.98 -7.26
CA SER A 14 -10.51 23.27 -7.00
C SER A 14 -10.38 21.76 -7.10
N TRP A 15 -9.54 21.24 -8.00
CA TRP A 15 -9.34 19.80 -8.15
C TRP A 15 -8.58 19.17 -6.98
N ILE A 16 -7.53 19.84 -6.47
CA ILE A 16 -6.71 19.31 -5.38
C ILE A 16 -7.33 19.52 -3.99
N ALA A 17 -8.29 20.44 -3.85
CA ALA A 17 -8.90 20.78 -2.56
C ALA A 17 -9.51 19.56 -1.82
N SER A 18 -10.12 18.62 -2.53
CA SER A 18 -10.69 17.40 -1.92
C SER A 18 -9.63 16.44 -1.36
N TYR A 19 -8.38 16.57 -1.81
CA TYR A 19 -7.28 15.72 -1.38
C TYR A 19 -6.47 16.35 -0.22
N ASN A 20 -6.54 17.68 -0.08
CA ASN A 20 -5.81 18.42 0.96
C ASN A 20 -6.64 18.68 2.23
N ILE A 21 -7.54 17.75 2.61
CA ILE A 21 -8.46 17.97 3.75
C ILE A 21 -7.73 17.87 5.10
N LYS A 22 -6.89 16.84 5.25
CA LYS A 22 -6.18 16.55 6.52
C LYS A 22 -4.74 17.01 6.50
N GLU A 23 -4.09 16.91 5.34
CA GLU A 23 -2.69 17.23 5.12
C GLU A 23 -2.49 17.80 3.72
N GLU A 24 -1.41 18.54 3.49
CA GLU A 24 -1.12 19.12 2.17
C GLU A 24 -0.49 18.08 1.24
N VAL A 25 -1.34 17.24 0.62
CA VAL A 25 -0.92 16.18 -0.32
C VAL A 25 -0.40 16.78 -1.64
N PHE A 26 -1.06 17.83 -2.13
CA PHE A 26 -0.75 18.46 -3.42
C PHE A 26 -0.53 19.97 -3.29
N THR A 27 0.42 20.49 -4.05
CA THR A 27 0.66 21.93 -4.22
C THR A 27 0.58 22.32 -5.70
N THR A 28 0.39 23.60 -5.99
CA THR A 28 0.36 24.11 -7.36
C THR A 28 0.82 25.56 -7.47
N ASP A 29 1.61 25.86 -8.49
CA ASP A 29 1.97 27.23 -8.91
C ASP A 29 0.95 27.85 -9.88
N GLY A 30 -0.15 27.14 -10.15
CA GLY A 30 -1.19 27.52 -11.11
C GLY A 30 -0.93 27.04 -12.54
N LYS A 31 0.18 26.34 -12.80
CA LYS A 31 0.52 25.68 -14.07
C LYS A 31 0.64 24.17 -13.93
N VAL A 32 1.32 23.71 -12.87
CA VAL A 32 1.57 22.29 -12.61
C VAL A 32 1.08 21.91 -11.21
N ILE A 33 0.68 20.65 -11.04
CA ILE A 33 0.41 20.08 -9.72
C ILE A 33 1.63 19.26 -9.29
N TYR A 34 2.05 19.46 -8.05
CA TYR A 34 3.13 18.72 -7.42
C TYR A 34 2.58 17.88 -6.27
N CYS A 35 2.96 16.61 -6.19
CA CYS A 35 2.62 15.75 -5.08
C CYS A 35 3.70 15.80 -4.00
N ASN A 36 3.35 16.25 -2.80
CA ASN A 36 4.26 16.35 -1.66
C ASN A 36 4.57 14.99 -1.03
N VAL A 37 3.76 13.96 -1.29
CA VAL A 37 3.94 12.62 -0.73
C VAL A 37 4.99 11.82 -1.51
N CYS A 38 4.91 11.83 -2.84
CA CYS A 38 5.83 11.06 -3.69
C CYS A 38 6.89 11.91 -4.40
N PHE A 39 6.87 13.24 -4.21
CA PHE A 39 7.82 14.20 -4.80
C PHE A 39 7.85 14.19 -6.33
N LYS A 40 6.69 14.01 -6.97
CA LYS A 40 6.54 13.96 -8.44
C LYS A 40 5.58 15.03 -8.95
N HIS A 41 5.80 15.46 -10.19
CA HIS A 41 4.81 16.23 -10.94
C HIS A 41 3.64 15.34 -11.35
N VAL A 42 2.42 15.89 -11.26
CA VAL A 42 1.18 15.22 -11.64
C VAL A 42 0.60 15.89 -12.87
N GLY A 43 0.22 15.08 -13.86
CA GLY A 43 -0.46 15.59 -15.06
C GLY A 43 -1.75 16.32 -14.70
N SER A 44 -1.98 17.47 -15.31
CA SER A 44 -3.05 18.40 -14.95
C SER A 44 -3.95 18.81 -16.12
N ASP A 45 -3.94 18.04 -17.20
CA ASP A 45 -4.83 18.25 -18.36
C ASP A 45 -6.29 17.91 -17.98
N ARG A 46 -6.46 16.86 -17.17
CA ARG A 46 -7.75 16.34 -16.72
C ARG A 46 -7.67 15.96 -15.24
N LYS A 47 -8.76 16.19 -14.50
CA LYS A 47 -8.87 15.80 -13.08
C LYS A 47 -8.56 14.31 -12.87
N SER A 48 -8.96 13.46 -13.82
CA SER A 48 -8.72 12.02 -13.77
C SER A 48 -7.25 11.61 -13.69
N GLN A 49 -6.31 12.46 -14.13
CA GLN A 49 -4.88 12.20 -13.96
C GLN A 49 -4.45 12.31 -12.49
N ILE A 50 -5.05 13.24 -11.75
CA ILE A 50 -4.84 13.39 -10.30
C ILE A 50 -5.48 12.20 -9.58
N ASP A 51 -6.71 11.84 -9.96
CA ASP A 51 -7.43 10.70 -9.38
C ASP A 51 -6.65 9.39 -9.59
N ALA A 52 -6.09 9.19 -10.80
CA ALA A 52 -5.23 8.06 -11.13
C ALA A 52 -3.92 8.07 -10.33
N HIS A 53 -3.26 9.22 -10.19
CA HIS A 53 -2.08 9.37 -9.36
C HIS A 53 -2.35 8.98 -7.90
N CYS A 54 -3.44 9.49 -7.32
CA CYS A 54 -3.87 9.09 -5.97
C CYS A 54 -4.09 7.58 -5.87
N THR A 55 -4.65 6.96 -6.91
CA THR A 55 -5.00 5.54 -6.88
C THR A 55 -3.81 4.61 -7.09
N THR A 56 -2.76 5.07 -7.78
CA THR A 56 -1.61 4.24 -8.16
C THR A 56 -0.38 4.51 -7.29
N GLU A 57 -0.15 5.76 -6.90
CA GLU A 57 1.06 6.19 -6.21
C GLU A 57 0.82 6.51 -4.73
N LEU A 58 -0.42 6.83 -4.33
CA LEU A 58 -0.75 7.21 -2.94
C LEU A 58 -1.56 6.16 -2.18
N LYS A 59 -2.40 5.37 -2.86
CA LYS A 59 -3.01 4.19 -2.23
C LYS A 59 -1.90 3.18 -1.98
N GLY A 60 -1.77 2.74 -0.73
CA GLY A 60 -0.75 1.77 -0.32
C GLY A 60 -0.72 0.57 -1.26
N LYS A 61 0.48 0.09 -1.55
CA LYS A 61 0.65 -1.14 -2.31
C LYS A 61 0.00 -2.28 -1.55
N TYR A 62 -0.78 -3.09 -2.25
CA TYR A 62 -1.27 -4.34 -1.68
C TYR A 62 -0.14 -5.36 -1.71
N PHE A 63 -0.07 -6.18 -0.67
CA PHE A 63 0.87 -7.28 -0.59
C PHE A 63 0.09 -8.56 -0.29
N TYR A 64 0.63 -9.68 -0.75
CA TYR A 64 0.20 -11.00 -0.30
C TYR A 64 1.31 -11.63 0.51
N ILE A 65 0.92 -12.44 1.49
CA ILE A 65 1.85 -13.26 2.26
C ILE A 65 1.65 -14.71 1.90
N VAL A 66 2.75 -15.45 1.80
CA VAL A 66 2.74 -16.91 1.67
C VAL A 66 3.44 -17.46 2.89
N VAL A 67 2.80 -18.41 3.55
CA VAL A 67 3.35 -19.11 4.70
C VAL A 67 3.46 -20.56 4.30
N ASP A 68 4.68 -21.06 4.29
CA ASP A 68 4.99 -22.44 3.97
C ASP A 68 5.56 -23.11 5.23
N GLU A 69 4.91 -24.18 5.68
CA GLU A 69 5.32 -24.96 6.83
C GLU A 69 5.78 -26.32 6.34
N THR A 70 7.02 -26.68 6.63
CA THR A 70 7.62 -27.97 6.29
C THR A 70 7.99 -28.71 7.56
N THR A 71 7.69 -30.00 7.59
CA THR A 71 8.09 -30.90 8.67
C THR A 71 8.98 -31.98 8.11
N ASP A 72 10.21 -32.10 8.63
CA ASP A 72 11.10 -33.20 8.24
C ASP A 72 10.84 -34.47 9.07
N SER A 73 11.43 -35.60 8.67
CA SER A 73 11.28 -36.89 9.36
C SER A 73 11.89 -36.93 10.77
N ARG A 74 12.60 -35.88 11.19
CA ARG A 74 13.21 -35.74 12.52
C ARG A 74 12.35 -34.90 13.45
N GLY A 75 11.24 -34.35 12.96
CA GLY A 75 10.38 -33.45 13.72
C GLY A 75 10.89 -32.02 13.76
N CYS A 76 11.78 -31.62 12.82
CA CYS A 76 12.11 -30.20 12.64
C CYS A 76 10.99 -29.52 11.86
N TYR A 77 10.40 -28.49 12.47
CA TYR A 77 9.30 -27.72 11.91
C TYR A 77 9.82 -26.40 11.35
N ILE A 78 10.03 -26.31 10.04
CA ILE A 78 10.52 -25.06 9.42
C ILE A 78 9.35 -24.28 8.87
N ALA A 79 9.23 -23.01 9.27
CA ALA A 79 8.27 -22.08 8.69
C ALA A 79 8.99 -21.02 7.85
N ASN A 80 8.54 -20.87 6.61
CA ASN A 80 8.98 -19.86 5.67
C ASN A 80 7.87 -18.81 5.50
N LEU A 81 8.21 -17.54 5.68
CA LEU A 81 7.34 -16.41 5.38
C LEU A 81 7.85 -15.71 4.14
N LEU A 82 7.03 -15.65 3.10
CA LEU A 82 7.29 -14.87 1.90
C LEU A 82 6.29 -13.72 1.78
N VAL A 83 6.76 -12.59 1.25
CA VAL A 83 5.95 -11.39 0.98
C VAL A 83 6.13 -10.99 -0.48
N GLY A 84 5.03 -10.79 -1.19
CA GLY A 84 5.02 -10.32 -2.58
C GLY A 84 4.12 -9.13 -2.79
N GLU A 85 4.40 -8.31 -3.81
CA GLU A 85 3.53 -7.20 -4.21
C GLU A 85 2.34 -7.76 -5.01
N LEU A 86 1.13 -7.43 -4.57
CA LEU A 86 -0.10 -7.74 -5.28
C LEU A 86 -0.38 -6.60 -6.26
N ASN A 87 -0.04 -6.83 -7.54
CA ASN A 87 -0.21 -5.84 -8.60
C ASN A 87 -0.96 -6.48 -9.79
N PRO A 88 -2.08 -5.90 -10.26
CA PRO A 88 -2.87 -6.47 -11.34
C PRO A 88 -2.17 -6.42 -12.70
N ASN A 89 -1.20 -5.53 -12.88
CA ASN A 89 -0.54 -5.29 -14.15
C ASN A 89 0.78 -6.06 -14.30
N SER A 90 1.38 -6.50 -13.19
CA SER A 90 2.67 -7.19 -13.21
C SER A 90 2.76 -8.21 -12.10
N SER A 91 3.11 -9.45 -12.44
CA SER A 91 3.53 -10.44 -11.44
C SER A 91 4.92 -10.11 -10.95
N THR A 92 5.12 -10.09 -9.63
CA THR A 92 6.42 -9.89 -8.99
C THR A 92 6.85 -11.16 -8.28
N LYS A 93 8.16 -11.42 -8.24
CA LYS A 93 8.71 -12.53 -7.46
C LYS A 93 8.62 -12.18 -5.97
N PRO A 94 8.07 -13.07 -5.12
CA PRO A 94 8.00 -12.81 -3.69
C PRO A 94 9.40 -12.89 -3.04
N PHE A 95 9.55 -12.16 -1.94
CA PHE A 95 10.77 -12.12 -1.13
C PHE A 95 10.62 -13.01 0.09
N LEU A 96 11.64 -13.81 0.42
CA LEU A 96 11.71 -14.56 1.67
C LEU A 96 12.04 -13.61 2.81
N VAL A 97 11.10 -13.43 3.74
CA VAL A 97 11.23 -12.53 4.89
C VAL A 97 11.80 -13.26 6.09
N ALA A 98 11.38 -14.50 6.32
CA ALA A 98 11.85 -15.32 7.42
C ALA A 98 11.85 -16.80 7.04
N SER A 99 12.82 -17.54 7.58
CA SER A 99 12.87 -19.00 7.59
C SER A 99 13.37 -19.41 8.97
N GLN A 100 12.50 -20.01 9.77
CA GLN A 100 12.77 -20.28 11.18
C GLN A 100 12.26 -21.66 11.57
N GLU A 101 13.01 -22.34 12.45
CA GLU A 101 12.52 -23.54 13.13
C GLU A 101 11.54 -23.13 14.23
N LEU A 102 10.36 -23.74 14.21
CA LEU A 102 9.31 -23.59 15.21
C LEU A 102 9.37 -24.74 16.22
N GLU A 103 8.93 -24.48 17.44
CA GLU A 103 8.85 -25.51 18.49
C GLU A 103 7.81 -26.60 18.15
N LYS A 104 6.76 -26.22 17.42
CA LYS A 104 5.62 -27.07 17.03
C LYS A 104 4.78 -26.40 15.95
N THR A 105 3.94 -27.19 15.30
CA THR A 105 3.08 -26.76 14.20
C THR A 105 1.62 -26.72 14.65
N ASN A 106 1.19 -25.53 15.08
CA ASN A 106 -0.21 -25.28 15.39
C ASN A 106 -0.58 -23.83 15.06
N HIS A 107 -1.88 -23.58 14.97
CA HIS A 107 -2.43 -22.28 14.58
C HIS A 107 -1.85 -21.12 15.39
N THR A 108 -1.62 -21.30 16.70
CA THR A 108 -1.08 -20.26 17.57
C THR A 108 0.39 -19.97 17.27
N THR A 109 1.21 -21.00 17.08
CA THR A 109 2.65 -20.85 16.86
C THR A 109 2.93 -20.24 15.50
N VAL A 110 2.20 -20.68 14.47
CA VAL A 110 2.27 -20.11 13.12
C VAL A 110 1.78 -18.66 13.10
N ALA A 111 0.65 -18.34 13.74
CA ALA A 111 0.16 -16.97 13.83
C ALA A 111 1.15 -16.03 14.53
N ARG A 112 1.81 -16.50 15.59
CA ARG A 112 2.86 -15.74 16.28
C ARG A 112 4.06 -15.49 15.37
N PHE A 113 4.56 -16.54 14.69
CA PHE A 113 5.62 -16.41 13.70
C PHE A 113 5.31 -15.37 12.63
N ILE A 114 4.08 -15.36 12.10
CA ILE A 114 3.65 -14.35 11.11
C ILE A 114 3.65 -12.95 11.73
N ASN A 115 2.97 -12.76 12.87
CA ASN A 115 2.82 -11.46 13.50
C ASN A 115 4.16 -10.83 13.91
N ASP A 116 5.06 -11.63 14.48
CA ASP A 116 6.37 -11.15 14.93
C ASP A 116 7.23 -10.69 13.74
N ASN A 117 7.23 -11.47 12.65
CA ASN A 117 8.01 -11.12 11.46
C ASN A 117 7.38 -9.97 10.67
N LEU A 118 6.05 -9.86 10.61
CA LEU A 118 5.38 -8.70 10.01
C LEU A 118 5.62 -7.43 10.82
N LYS A 119 5.53 -7.50 12.16
CA LYS A 119 5.86 -6.38 13.05
C LYS A 119 7.31 -5.94 12.86
N ARG A 120 8.23 -6.88 12.66
CA ARG A 120 9.64 -6.56 12.38
C ARG A 120 9.84 -5.92 11.00
N LEU A 121 9.22 -6.47 9.96
CA LEU A 121 9.39 -6.01 8.58
C LEU A 121 8.86 -4.60 8.40
N PHE A 122 7.70 -4.35 8.98
CA PHE A 122 6.95 -3.16 8.67
C PHE A 122 7.06 -2.12 9.84
N GLY A 123 7.29 -2.51 11.10
CA GLY A 123 7.10 -1.62 12.29
C GLY A 123 5.82 -1.88 13.11
N GLU A 124 5.36 -0.92 13.92
CA GLU A 124 4.08 -1.07 14.65
C GLU A 124 2.88 -0.84 13.72
N TYR A 125 2.04 -1.88 13.55
CA TYR A 125 0.78 -1.81 12.79
C TYR A 125 -0.41 -1.96 13.71
N HIS A 126 -1.44 -1.17 13.43
CA HIS A 126 -2.80 -1.49 13.84
C HIS A 126 -3.40 -2.41 12.77
N PHE A 127 -3.48 -3.70 13.04
CA PHE A 127 -4.27 -4.61 12.21
C PHE A 127 -5.75 -4.33 12.48
N GLU A 128 -6.44 -3.69 11.53
CA GLU A 128 -7.90 -3.75 11.51
C GLU A 128 -8.30 -5.13 11.01
N GLN A 129 -8.97 -5.90 11.87
CA GLN A 129 -9.51 -7.20 11.51
C GLN A 129 -10.68 -6.97 10.55
N ILE A 130 -10.41 -7.02 9.25
CA ILE A 130 -11.48 -7.02 8.24
C ILE A 130 -12.02 -8.45 8.22
N ALA A 131 -13.14 -8.68 8.90
CA ALA A 131 -13.87 -9.93 8.77
C ALA A 131 -14.25 -10.08 7.28
N LEU A 132 -13.73 -11.12 6.63
CA LEU A 132 -14.27 -11.57 5.37
C LEU A 132 -15.65 -12.15 5.71
N ASN A 133 -16.70 -11.43 5.33
CA ASN A 133 -18.05 -11.97 5.41
C ASN A 133 -18.13 -13.08 4.35
N ASP A 134 -18.23 -14.33 4.82
CA ASP A 134 -18.53 -15.51 3.99
C ASP A 134 -19.90 -15.38 3.29
#